data_AF-A0A822Y340-F1
#
_entry.id   AF-A0A822Y340-F1
#
_cell.length_a   1.000
_cell.length_b   1.000
_cell.length_c   1.000
_cell.angle_alpha   90.00
_cell.angle_beta   90.00
_cell.angle_gamma   90.00
#
_symmetry.space_group_name_H-M   'P 1'
#
loop_
_entity.id
_entity.type
_entity.pdbx_description
1 polymer ?
#
loop_
_entity_poly.entity_id
_entity_poly.type
_entity_poly.pdbx_seq_one_letter_code
_entity_poly.pdbx_strand_id
1 'polypeptide(L)'
;MTMQNDCNLVLYDNDSAVWASGTYRKGVACYLKMQSDGNLVIYGYSGAVWATNTIKGEGQYVCILQSDRNVVIYGGALWQSRTNTITASVVIDSKITNGLNTTEEASHRVASSEPGIGGRKLAKM
;
A
#
# COMPACT_ATOMS: atom_id res chain seq x y z
N MET A 1 -18.23 -4.64 -9.74
CA MET A 1 -17.89 -3.86 -10.96
C MET A 1 -16.82 -4.62 -11.72
N THR A 2 -17.01 -4.86 -13.02
CA THR A 2 -16.16 -5.75 -13.81
C THR A 2 -15.86 -5.12 -15.16
N MET A 3 -14.57 -5.10 -15.52
CA MET A 3 -14.13 -4.77 -16.88
C MET A 3 -14.28 -6.03 -17.75
N GLN A 4 -15.18 -6.00 -18.72
CA GLN A 4 -15.47 -7.15 -19.57
C GLN A 4 -14.53 -7.24 -20.77
N ASN A 5 -14.46 -8.43 -21.37
CA ASN A 5 -13.61 -8.71 -22.54
C ASN A 5 -14.02 -7.91 -23.79
N ASP A 6 -15.27 -7.47 -23.87
CA ASP A 6 -15.80 -6.64 -24.95
C ASP A 6 -15.55 -5.14 -24.72
N CYS A 7 -14.69 -4.79 -23.77
CA CYS A 7 -14.38 -3.42 -23.39
C CYS A 7 -15.52 -2.63 -22.75
N ASN A 8 -16.55 -3.29 -22.23
CA ASN A 8 -17.58 -2.65 -21.42
C ASN A 8 -17.25 -2.76 -19.92
N LEU A 9 -17.26 -1.64 -19.19
CA LEU A 9 -17.19 -1.65 -17.73
C LEU A 9 -18.61 -1.70 -17.19
N VAL A 10 -18.93 -2.73 -16.42
CA VAL A 10 -20.30 -2.97 -15.94
C VAL A 10 -20.33 -3.10 -14.42
N LEU A 11 -21.27 -2.41 -13.81
CA LEU A 11 -21.66 -2.65 -12.43
C LEU A 11 -22.85 -3.61 -12.42
N TYR A 12 -22.67 -4.72 -11.72
CA TYR A 12 -23.67 -5.75 -11.54
C TYR A 12 -24.23 -5.71 -10.12
N ASP A 13 -25.51 -6.00 -10.02
CA ASP A 13 -26.21 -6.41 -8.81
C ASP A 13 -26.69 -7.85 -9.02
N ASN A 14 -25.99 -8.80 -8.39
CA ASN A 14 -26.03 -10.21 -8.77
C ASN A 14 -25.73 -10.38 -10.27
N ASP A 15 -26.65 -10.94 -11.06
CA ASP A 15 -26.49 -11.10 -12.50
C ASP A 15 -27.13 -9.96 -13.33
N SER A 16 -27.72 -8.96 -12.68
CA SER A 16 -28.37 -7.84 -13.35
C SER A 16 -27.41 -6.66 -13.51
N ALA A 17 -27.19 -6.23 -14.75
CA ALA A 17 -26.44 -5.01 -15.01
C ALA A 17 -27.26 -3.80 -14.56
N VAL A 18 -26.74 -3.03 -13.60
CA VAL A 18 -27.40 -1.83 -13.06
C VAL A 18 -26.80 -0.53 -13.60
N TRP A 19 -25.56 -0.57 -14.10
CA TRP A 19 -24.92 0.53 -14.80
C TRP A 19 -23.84 -0.02 -15.74
N ALA A 20 -23.61 0.66 -16.88
CA ALA A 20 -22.51 0.34 -17.79
C ALA A 20 -21.93 1.61 -18.42
N SER A 21 -20.64 1.57 -18.77
CA SER A 21 -19.94 2.66 -19.47
C SER A 21 -20.42 2.87 -20.91
N GLY A 22 -21.12 1.89 -21.50
CA GLY A 22 -21.60 1.97 -22.88
C GLY A 22 -20.45 1.89 -23.88
N THR A 23 -19.41 1.11 -23.56
CA THR A 23 -18.18 0.98 -24.36
C THR A 23 -18.03 -0.39 -25.01
N TYR A 24 -19.12 -1.15 -25.09
CA TYR A 24 -19.15 -2.44 -25.79
C TYR A 24 -18.54 -2.33 -27.20
N ARG A 25 -17.57 -3.19 -27.48
CA ARG A 25 -16.83 -3.28 -28.75
C ARG A 25 -16.18 -1.98 -29.24
N LYS A 26 -15.94 -1.00 -28.35
CA LYS A 26 -15.24 0.25 -28.68
C LYS A 26 -13.71 0.13 -28.58
N GLY A 27 -13.18 -1.03 -28.22
CA GLY A 27 -11.76 -1.30 -28.14
C GLY A 27 -11.49 -2.80 -28.01
N VAL A 28 -10.22 -3.13 -27.77
CA VAL A 28 -9.75 -4.48 -27.45
C VAL A 28 -8.72 -4.42 -26.32
N ALA A 29 -8.59 -5.53 -25.57
CA ALA A 29 -7.67 -5.66 -24.44
C ALA A 29 -7.80 -4.52 -23.42
N CYS A 30 -9.05 -4.19 -23.05
CA CYS A 30 -9.29 -3.02 -22.23
C CYS A 30 -9.07 -3.26 -20.73
N TYR A 31 -8.64 -2.19 -20.06
CA TYR A 31 -8.45 -2.15 -18.62
C TYR A 31 -8.89 -0.80 -18.08
N LEU A 32 -9.30 -0.80 -16.81
CA LEU A 32 -9.69 0.39 -16.07
C LEU A 32 -8.48 0.94 -15.30
N LYS A 33 -8.25 2.25 -15.36
CA LYS A 33 -7.16 2.92 -14.64
C LYS A 33 -7.66 4.19 -13.96
N MET A 34 -7.45 4.26 -12.64
CA MET A 34 -7.53 5.52 -11.90
C MET A 34 -6.21 6.27 -12.11
N GLN A 35 -6.27 7.42 -12.77
CA GLN A 35 -5.09 8.26 -13.01
C GLN A 35 -4.77 9.13 -11.79
N SER A 36 -3.54 9.64 -11.72
CA SER A 36 -3.08 10.55 -10.66
C SER A 36 -3.68 11.95 -10.75
N ASP A 37 -4.31 12.30 -11.87
CA ASP A 37 -4.95 13.61 -12.09
C ASP A 37 -6.43 13.65 -11.64
N GLY A 38 -6.96 12.53 -11.13
CA GLY A 38 -8.35 12.39 -10.70
C GLY A 38 -9.30 11.86 -11.78
N ASN A 39 -8.80 11.46 -12.94
CA ASN A 39 -9.62 10.90 -14.02
C ASN A 39 -9.61 9.37 -14.01
N LEU A 40 -10.79 8.76 -14.05
CA LEU A 40 -10.93 7.31 -14.20
C LEU A 40 -11.15 7.00 -15.68
N VAL A 41 -10.25 6.22 -16.27
CA VAL A 41 -10.21 6.00 -17.72
C VAL A 41 -10.24 4.52 -18.04
N ILE A 42 -11.06 4.15 -19.03
CA ILE A 42 -10.96 2.87 -19.71
C ILE A 42 -9.97 3.05 -20.85
N TYR A 43 -8.87 2.31 -20.80
CA TYR A 43 -7.92 2.21 -21.90
C TYR A 43 -8.16 0.90 -22.65
N GLY A 44 -7.96 0.92 -23.96
CA GLY A 44 -7.77 -0.26 -24.80
C GLY A 44 -6.40 -0.18 -25.48
N TYR A 45 -6.14 -1.14 -26.38
CA TYR A 45 -4.87 -1.20 -27.12
C TYR A 45 -4.51 0.11 -27.85
N SER A 46 -5.50 0.79 -28.46
CA SER A 46 -5.29 2.01 -29.24
C SER A 46 -5.34 3.31 -28.42
N GLY A 47 -5.51 3.22 -27.09
CA GLY A 47 -5.60 4.39 -26.21
C GLY A 47 -6.90 4.47 -25.42
N ALA A 48 -7.29 5.68 -25.01
CA ALA A 48 -8.47 5.89 -24.18
C ALA A 48 -9.77 5.61 -24.95
N VAL A 49 -10.66 4.83 -24.34
CA VAL A 49 -11.98 4.44 -24.88
C VAL A 49 -13.09 5.24 -24.21
N TRP A 50 -12.93 5.59 -22.93
CA TRP A 50 -13.88 6.37 -22.15
C TRP A 50 -13.21 6.97 -20.91
N ALA A 51 -13.74 8.08 -20.40
CA ALA A 51 -13.27 8.74 -19.19
C ALA A 51 -14.42 9.35 -18.38
N THR A 52 -14.24 9.48 -17.06
CA THR A 52 -15.15 10.24 -16.19
C THR A 52 -15.09 11.75 -16.41
N ASN A 53 -14.02 12.25 -17.03
CA ASN A 53 -13.74 13.67 -17.24
C ASN A 53 -13.67 14.46 -15.92
N THR A 54 -13.08 13.84 -14.89
CA THR A 54 -12.98 14.38 -13.53
C THR A 54 -11.58 14.89 -13.19
N ILE A 55 -10.85 15.42 -14.18
CA ILE A 55 -9.49 15.94 -13.98
C ILE A 55 -9.53 17.09 -12.97
N LYS A 56 -8.80 16.94 -11.86
CA LYS A 56 -8.66 17.93 -10.79
C LYS A 56 -7.20 18.31 -10.51
N GLY A 57 -6.24 17.67 -11.18
CA GLY A 57 -4.81 17.90 -11.03
C GLY A 57 -4.13 16.77 -10.26
N GLU A 58 -2.80 16.74 -10.32
CA GLU A 58 -1.98 15.68 -9.73
C GLU A 58 -2.25 15.49 -8.24
N GLY A 59 -2.43 14.23 -7.82
CA GLY A 59 -2.76 13.86 -6.46
C GLY A 59 -2.99 12.36 -6.31
N GLN A 60 -3.42 11.98 -5.10
CA GLN A 60 -3.85 10.61 -4.81
C GLN A 60 -5.37 10.55 -4.89
N TYR A 61 -5.86 9.65 -5.73
CA TYR A 61 -7.28 9.40 -5.93
C TYR A 61 -7.56 7.91 -5.86
N VAL A 62 -8.74 7.56 -5.35
CA VAL A 62 -9.22 6.20 -5.20
C VAL A 62 -10.64 6.12 -5.75
N CYS A 63 -10.91 5.06 -6.49
CA CYS A 63 -12.25 4.70 -6.94
C CYS A 63 -12.78 3.59 -6.02
N ILE A 64 -13.90 3.82 -5.36
CA ILE A 64 -14.47 2.93 -4.36
C ILE A 64 -15.88 2.54 -4.79
N LEU A 65 -16.15 1.24 -4.82
CA LEU A 65 -17.52 0.71 -4.82
C LEU A 65 -17.99 0.65 -3.37
N GLN A 66 -18.99 1.46 -3.04
CA GLN A 66 -19.53 1.61 -1.69
C GLN A 66 -20.63 0.58 -1.41
N SER A 67 -21.01 0.43 -0.13
CA SER A 67 -22.02 -0.52 0.32
C SER A 67 -23.45 -0.21 -0.15
N ASP A 68 -23.70 1.04 -0.56
CA ASP A 68 -24.97 1.51 -1.13
C ASP A 68 -25.04 1.32 -2.65
N ARG A 69 -24.09 0.56 -3.24
CA ARG A 69 -23.96 0.28 -4.67
C ARG A 69 -23.53 1.50 -5.50
N ASN A 70 -23.10 2.60 -4.88
CA ASN A 70 -22.53 3.73 -5.59
C ASN A 70 -21.04 3.50 -5.90
N VAL A 71 -20.58 4.02 -7.04
CA VAL A 71 -19.15 4.03 -7.39
C VAL A 71 -18.68 5.47 -7.35
N VAL A 72 -17.76 5.76 -6.44
CA VAL A 72 -17.34 7.13 -6.13
C VAL A 72 -15.84 7.27 -6.24
N ILE A 73 -15.40 8.36 -6.86
CA ILE A 73 -14.01 8.80 -6.86
C ILE A 73 -13.81 9.75 -5.69
N TYR A 74 -12.91 9.38 -4.78
CA TYR A 74 -12.40 10.24 -3.72
C TYR A 74 -10.96 10.60 -4.03
N GLY A 75 -10.50 11.76 -3.58
CA GLY A 75 -9.09 12.12 -3.69
C GLY A 75 -8.84 13.60 -3.55
N GLY A 76 -7.61 14.00 -3.84
CA GLY A 76 -7.08 15.28 -3.37
C GLY A 76 -6.86 15.19 -1.86
N ALA A 77 -5.86 14.39 -1.44
CA ALA A 77 -5.59 14.15 -0.04
C ALA A 77 -5.42 15.46 0.73
N LEU A 78 -6.35 15.73 1.66
CA LEU A 78 -6.34 16.94 2.49
C LEU A 78 -5.23 16.88 3.55
N TRP A 79 -5.00 15.69 4.10
CA TRP A 79 -3.94 15.41 5.06
C TRP A 79 -3.39 14.00 4.82
N GLN A 80 -2.10 13.83 5.06
CA GLN A 80 -1.43 12.53 5.08
C GLN A 80 -0.37 12.53 6.19
N SER A 81 -0.20 11.38 6.86
CA SER A 81 0.77 11.22 7.95
C SER A 81 2.22 11.32 7.49
N ARG A 82 2.49 11.17 6.19
CA ARG A 82 3.83 11.07 5.59
C ARG A 82 4.70 9.93 6.14
N THR A 83 4.07 8.84 6.59
CA THR A 83 4.75 7.64 7.11
C THR A 83 4.93 6.55 6.04
N ASN A 84 4.82 6.89 4.76
CA ASN A 84 5.02 5.95 3.66
C ASN A 84 6.49 5.49 3.63
N THR A 85 6.71 4.18 3.74
CA THR A 85 8.03 3.57 3.63
C THR A 85 8.42 3.44 2.17
N ILE A 86 9.63 3.86 1.79
CA ILE A 86 10.19 3.67 0.43
C ILE A 86 11.04 2.36 0.39
N THR A 87 10.89 1.48 1.38
CA THR A 87 11.81 0.35 1.56
C THR A 87 11.04 -0.95 1.65
N ALA A 88 11.42 -1.94 0.83
CA ALA A 88 11.15 -3.34 1.13
C ALA A 88 11.98 -3.72 2.35
N SER A 89 11.51 -3.37 3.55
CA SER A 89 12.21 -3.69 4.78
C SER A 89 11.96 -5.16 5.14
N VAL A 90 12.97 -6.00 4.93
CA VAL A 90 13.11 -7.26 5.67
C VAL A 90 13.49 -6.88 7.10
N VAL A 91 12.61 -7.19 8.05
CA VAL A 91 12.93 -7.10 9.47
C VAL A 91 13.76 -8.33 9.82
N ILE A 92 15.06 -8.16 10.11
CA ILE A 92 15.84 -9.19 10.81
C ILE A 92 15.72 -8.89 12.30
N ASP A 93 14.97 -9.73 13.02
CA ASP A 93 14.87 -9.67 14.48
C ASP A 93 16.23 -10.03 15.10
N SER A 94 16.76 -9.15 15.95
CA SER A 94 18.03 -9.34 16.66
C SER A 94 17.98 -10.44 17.73
N LYS A 95 16.83 -11.10 17.92
CA LYS A 95 16.72 -12.27 18.80
C LYS A 95 17.34 -13.56 18.21
N ILE A 96 17.75 -13.57 16.93
CA ILE A 96 18.38 -14.74 16.29
C ILE A 96 19.89 -14.88 16.62
N THR A 97 20.55 -13.91 17.25
CA THR A 97 22.01 -14.00 17.51
C THR A 97 22.45 -14.90 18.67
N ASN A 98 21.54 -15.53 19.42
CA ASN A 98 21.90 -16.44 20.53
C ASN A 98 21.85 -17.93 20.16
N GLY A 99 22.21 -18.29 18.93
CA GLY A 99 22.02 -19.65 18.40
C GLY A 99 23.19 -20.26 17.62
N LEU A 100 24.39 -19.69 17.64
CA LEU A 100 25.58 -20.31 17.03
C LEU A 100 26.50 -20.85 18.13
N ASN A 101 26.16 -22.03 18.65
CA ASN A 101 27.13 -22.87 19.36
C ASN A 101 28.08 -23.50 18.34
N THR A 102 29.35 -23.07 18.32
CA THR A 102 30.45 -23.88 17.79
C THR A 102 31.56 -23.96 18.83
N THR A 103 31.81 -25.20 19.24
CA THR A 103 32.79 -25.74 20.21
C THR A 103 34.24 -25.33 19.95
N GLU A 104 35.00 -24.95 20.99
CA GLU A 104 36.06 -25.75 21.64
C GLU A 104 36.95 -24.91 22.60
N GLU A 105 37.65 -25.63 23.48
CA GLU A 105 38.41 -25.21 24.66
C GLU A 105 39.61 -24.28 24.41
N ALA A 106 39.94 -23.44 25.41
CA ALA A 106 41.26 -23.48 26.07
C ALA A 106 41.31 -22.52 27.28
N SER A 107 41.68 -23.11 28.42
CA SER A 107 41.92 -22.51 29.74
C SER A 107 42.95 -21.38 29.77
N HIS A 108 42.80 -20.36 30.66
CA HIS A 108 43.80 -20.06 31.71
C HIS A 108 43.36 -18.94 32.70
N ARG A 109 43.24 -19.34 33.98
CA ARG A 109 43.60 -18.69 35.25
C ARG A 109 43.01 -17.34 35.74
N VAL A 110 42.69 -17.45 37.03
CA VAL A 110 42.17 -16.52 38.05
C VAL A 110 43.18 -15.42 38.43
N ALA A 111 42.69 -14.21 38.75
CA ALA A 111 43.18 -13.40 39.87
C ALA A 111 42.14 -12.34 40.31
N SER A 112 42.00 -12.23 41.63
CA SER A 112 41.09 -11.42 42.46
C SER A 112 41.59 -9.99 42.77
N SER A 113 40.68 -9.02 43.00
CA SER A 113 40.70 -8.11 44.18
C SER A 113 39.60 -7.02 44.17
N GLU A 114 38.69 -7.13 45.16
CA GLU A 114 37.92 -6.15 45.97
C GLU A 114 37.20 -4.87 45.45
N PRO A 115 36.14 -4.40 46.17
CA PRO A 115 35.19 -3.38 45.71
C PRO A 115 35.47 -1.97 46.28
N GLY A 116 35.41 -0.95 45.41
CA GLY A 116 35.46 0.47 45.78
C GLY A 116 34.07 1.10 45.88
N ILE A 117 33.68 1.45 47.10
CA ILE A 117 32.46 2.19 47.47
C ILE A 117 32.55 3.65 46.99
N GLY A 118 31.49 4.19 46.39
CA GLY A 118 31.42 5.65 46.17
C GLY A 118 30.11 6.20 45.60
N GLY A 119 29.26 6.77 46.47
CA GLY A 119 28.57 8.03 46.15
C GLY A 119 27.09 7.99 45.75
N ARG A 120 26.23 8.36 46.71
CA ARG A 120 24.85 8.89 46.52
C ARG A 120 24.90 10.14 45.59
N LYS A 121 23.86 10.60 44.88
CA LYS A 121 22.49 10.96 45.30
C LYS A 121 21.67 11.44 44.07
N LEU A 122 20.34 11.42 44.23
CA LEU A 122 19.29 11.82 43.28
C LEU A 122 19.31 13.29 42.82
N ALA A 123 18.71 13.57 41.66
CA ALA A 123 17.61 14.56 41.52
C ALA A 123 16.80 14.34 40.22
N LYS A 124 15.46 14.34 40.35
CA LYS A 124 14.47 14.48 39.27
C LYS A 124 14.29 15.95 38.92
N MET A 125 14.01 16.25 37.65
CA MET A 125 12.79 16.94 37.20
C MET A 125 12.39 16.37 35.84
#